data_AF-A0A7C0V022-F1
#
_entry.id   AF-A0A7C0V022-F1
#
_cell.length_a   1.000
_cell.length_b   1.000
_cell.length_c   1.000
_cell.angle_alpha   90.00
_cell.angle_beta   90.00
_cell.angle_gamma   90.00
#
_symmetry.space_group_name_H-M   'P 1'
#
loop_
_entity.id
_entity.type
_entity.pdbx_description
1 polymer ?
#
loop_
_entity_poly.entity_id
_entity_poly.type
_entity_poly.pdbx_seq_one_letter_code
_entity_poly.pdbx_strand_id
1 'polypeptide(L)'
;MYSLPRTWVKAAPLRGASFLVAATCVKNLYPEVFERLSRGRVALITCPEDDNSTQVMGKLASMARCSKPREIVAVSIEGSPHCLLIHAAVNEALFVLGEKIPTKHYVVLNGELIEIEPEAVRVARYLHLVDGLVKEKPEILEKLRKYSLEYRWASSSGST
;
A
#
# COMPACT_ATOMS: atom_id res chain seq x y z
N MET A 1 9.75 -9.18 12.33
CA MET A 1 9.50 -8.93 10.90
C MET A 1 9.44 -10.26 10.19
N TYR A 2 8.48 -10.44 9.29
CA TYR A 2 8.28 -11.70 8.56
C TYR A 2 7.93 -11.42 7.09
N SER A 3 8.18 -12.38 6.22
CA SER A 3 7.70 -12.34 4.83
C SER A 3 6.21 -12.70 4.80
N LEU A 4 5.36 -11.78 4.35
CA LEU A 4 3.92 -12.01 4.22
C LEU A 4 3.59 -13.28 3.43
N PRO A 5 4.09 -13.50 2.19
CA PRO A 5 3.76 -14.69 1.40
C PRO A 5 4.27 -15.99 2.01
N ARG A 6 5.26 -15.97 2.90
CA ARG A 6 5.92 -17.17 3.47
C ARG A 6 5.57 -17.47 4.92
N THR A 7 4.87 -16.56 5.62
CA THR A 7 4.54 -16.76 7.03
C THR A 7 3.32 -17.64 7.22
N TRP A 8 3.37 -18.59 8.15
CA TRP A 8 2.21 -19.39 8.51
C TRP A 8 1.14 -18.53 9.20
N VAL A 9 -0.11 -18.60 8.74
CA VAL A 9 -1.18 -17.66 9.12
C VAL A 9 -1.64 -17.76 10.59
N LYS A 10 -1.23 -18.82 11.31
CA LYS A 10 -1.51 -19.05 12.73
C LYS A 10 -0.27 -18.88 13.63
N ALA A 11 0.84 -18.36 13.08
CA ALA A 11 2.07 -18.18 13.85
C ALA A 11 1.81 -17.38 15.13
N ALA A 12 2.35 -17.85 16.26
CA ALA A 12 2.09 -17.27 17.59
C ALA A 12 2.31 -15.74 17.66
N PRO A 13 3.34 -15.14 17.01
CA PRO A 13 3.53 -13.70 17.01
C PRO A 13 2.39 -12.89 16.39
N LEU A 14 1.57 -13.48 15.51
CA LEU A 14 0.48 -12.79 14.83
C LEU A 14 -0.77 -12.64 15.69
N ARG A 15 -0.98 -13.55 16.65
CA ARG A 15 -2.23 -13.66 17.41
C ARG A 15 -2.50 -12.38 18.21
N GLY A 16 -3.58 -11.69 17.87
CA GLY A 16 -4.02 -10.44 18.50
C GLY A 16 -3.06 -9.27 18.31
N ALA A 17 -2.08 -9.36 17.40
CA ALA A 17 -1.08 -8.30 17.19
C ALA A 17 -1.63 -7.19 16.28
N SER A 18 -0.96 -6.03 16.30
CA SER A 18 -1.14 -5.01 15.27
C SER A 18 -0.25 -5.35 14.08
N PHE A 19 -0.75 -5.26 12.84
CA PHE A 19 0.02 -5.59 11.65
C PHE A 19 0.55 -4.34 10.97
N LEU A 20 1.78 -4.44 10.45
CA LEU A 20 2.32 -3.51 9.45
C LEU A 20 2.56 -4.31 8.17
N VAL A 21 1.79 -4.05 7.12
CA VAL A 21 2.02 -4.57 5.77
C VAL A 21 2.89 -3.55 5.03
N ALA A 22 4.16 -3.88 4.82
CA ALA A 22 5.12 -2.93 4.24
C ALA A 22 5.70 -3.43 2.93
N ALA A 23 5.81 -2.54 1.95
CA ALA A 23 6.58 -2.79 0.73
C ALA A 23 8.05 -3.03 1.09
N THR A 24 8.70 -4.00 0.43
CA THR A 24 10.14 -4.29 0.59
C THR A 24 10.99 -3.03 0.40
N CYS A 25 10.65 -2.17 -0.56
CA CYS A 25 11.38 -0.93 -0.83
C CYS A 25 11.30 0.08 0.32
N VAL A 26 10.22 0.15 1.09
CA VAL A 26 10.13 1.05 2.26
C VAL A 26 11.17 0.66 3.31
N LYS A 27 11.26 -0.64 3.61
CA LYS A 27 12.26 -1.18 4.55
C LYS A 27 13.69 -0.91 4.08
N ASN A 28 13.96 -1.12 2.78
CA ASN A 28 15.32 -1.07 2.26
C ASN A 28 15.82 0.35 1.99
N LEU A 29 14.96 1.24 1.47
CA LEU A 29 15.34 2.61 1.08
C LEU A 29 15.12 3.62 2.22
N TYR A 30 14.13 3.39 3.09
CA TYR A 30 13.75 4.29 4.17
C TYR A 30 13.65 3.55 5.50
N PRO A 31 14.75 2.95 6.00
CA PRO A 31 14.75 2.10 7.19
C PRO A 31 14.21 2.82 8.43
N GLU A 32 14.49 4.12 8.60
CA GLU A 32 13.98 4.90 9.74
C GLU A 32 12.45 5.02 9.74
N VAL A 33 11.84 5.21 8.56
CA VAL A 33 10.38 5.26 8.40
C VAL A 33 9.78 3.89 8.72
N PHE A 34 10.39 2.83 8.21
CA PHE A 34 9.98 1.45 8.50
C PHE A 34 10.09 1.11 9.98
N GLU A 35 11.19 1.48 10.64
CA GLU A 35 11.39 1.29 12.08
C GLU A 35 10.33 2.02 12.88
N ARG A 36 10.06 3.29 12.57
CA ARG A 36 9.02 4.08 13.24
C ARG A 36 7.64 3.42 13.14
N LEU A 37 7.27 2.93 11.95
CA LEU A 37 5.98 2.27 11.74
C LEU A 37 5.91 0.86 12.36
N SER A 38 7.03 0.14 12.40
CA SER A 38 7.06 -1.24 12.91
C SER A 38 7.06 -1.34 14.43
N ARG A 39 7.35 -0.24 15.15
CA ARG A 39 7.27 -0.20 16.62
C ARG A 39 5.88 -0.63 17.11
N GLY A 40 5.85 -1.67 17.95
CA GLY A 40 4.62 -2.24 18.50
C GLY A 40 3.78 -3.07 17.52
N ARG A 41 4.28 -3.32 16.30
CA ARG A 41 3.57 -4.05 15.24
C ARG A 41 4.37 -5.25 14.75
N VAL A 42 3.67 -6.28 14.28
CA VAL A 42 4.28 -7.34 13.49
C VAL A 42 4.38 -6.87 12.04
N ALA A 43 5.61 -6.58 11.61
CA ALA A 43 5.89 -6.24 10.22
C ALA A 43 5.83 -7.47 9.31
N LEU A 44 4.96 -7.41 8.30
CA LEU A 44 4.73 -8.35 7.21
C LEU A 44 5.21 -7.70 5.90
N ILE A 45 6.31 -8.18 5.36
CA ILE A 45 6.97 -7.61 4.18
C ILE A 45 6.50 -8.31 2.91
N THR A 46 6.23 -7.55 1.86
CA THR A 46 5.85 -8.07 0.53
C THR A 46 6.33 -7.14 -0.59
N CYS A 47 6.54 -7.68 -1.78
CA CYS A 47 6.76 -6.93 -3.01
C CYS A 47 5.79 -7.43 -4.08
N PRO A 48 4.85 -6.62 -4.59
CA PRO A 48 3.90 -7.08 -5.61
C PRO A 48 4.53 -7.49 -6.95
N GLU A 49 5.81 -7.19 -7.18
CA GLU A 49 6.57 -7.64 -8.34
C GLU A 49 7.05 -9.10 -8.18
N ASP A 50 7.48 -9.46 -6.97
CA ASP A 50 7.96 -10.82 -6.65
C ASP A 50 6.81 -11.74 -6.21
N ASP A 51 5.83 -11.15 -5.53
CA ASP A 51 4.72 -11.83 -4.90
C ASP A 51 3.45 -11.62 -5.71
N ASN A 52 2.76 -12.70 -6.07
CA ASN A 52 1.46 -12.61 -6.71
C ASN A 52 0.47 -11.83 -5.81
N SER A 53 -0.04 -10.71 -6.29
CA SER A 53 -0.90 -9.81 -5.49
C SER A 53 -2.19 -10.47 -5.01
N THR A 54 -2.78 -11.38 -5.79
CA THR A 54 -3.94 -12.18 -5.39
C THR A 54 -3.59 -13.16 -4.27
N GLN A 55 -2.39 -13.75 -4.30
CA GLN A 55 -1.89 -14.58 -3.21
C GLN A 55 -1.71 -13.76 -1.92
N VAL A 56 -1.14 -12.56 -2.02
CA VAL A 56 -0.97 -11.64 -0.88
C VAL A 56 -2.31 -11.30 -0.24
N MET A 57 -3.32 -10.97 -1.05
CA MET A 57 -4.69 -10.71 -0.62
C MET A 57 -5.31 -11.89 0.14
N GLY A 58 -5.32 -13.09 -0.48
CA GLY A 58 -5.90 -14.28 0.16
C GLY A 58 -5.18 -14.67 1.44
N LYS A 59 -3.86 -14.44 1.48
CA LYS A 59 -3.04 -14.67 2.67
C LYS A 59 -3.34 -13.66 3.79
N LEU A 60 -3.51 -12.39 3.46
CA LEU A 60 -3.93 -11.36 4.42
C LEU A 60 -5.31 -11.67 5.01
N ALA A 61 -6.28 -12.05 4.17
CA ALA A 61 -7.61 -12.44 4.65
C ALA A 61 -7.53 -13.63 5.63
N SER A 62 -6.73 -14.65 5.29
CA SER A 62 -6.51 -15.82 6.15
C SER A 62 -5.78 -15.46 7.45
N MET A 63 -4.75 -14.61 7.39
CA MET A 63 -4.05 -14.09 8.58
C MET A 63 -5.01 -13.30 9.48
N ALA A 64 -5.81 -12.41 8.91
CA ALA A 64 -6.79 -11.62 9.64
C ALA A 64 -7.81 -12.53 10.35
N ARG A 65 -8.40 -13.49 9.62
CA ARG A 65 -9.35 -14.46 10.17
C ARG A 65 -8.77 -15.28 11.33
N CYS A 66 -7.55 -15.80 11.16
CA CYS A 66 -6.92 -16.68 12.13
C CYS A 66 -6.34 -15.93 13.34
N SER A 67 -5.77 -14.76 13.11
CA SER A 67 -4.97 -14.03 14.10
C SER A 67 -5.71 -12.87 14.74
N LYS A 68 -6.81 -12.39 14.16
CA LYS A 68 -7.64 -11.28 14.66
C LYS A 68 -6.80 -10.05 15.04
N PRO A 69 -6.13 -9.41 14.07
CA PRO A 69 -5.26 -8.28 14.36
C PRO A 69 -6.06 -7.10 14.91
N ARG A 70 -5.43 -6.30 15.78
CA ARG A 70 -6.06 -5.09 16.36
C ARG A 70 -6.20 -3.96 15.34
N GLU A 71 -5.24 -3.87 14.42
CA GLU A 71 -5.22 -2.93 13.30
C GLU A 71 -4.35 -3.50 12.18
N ILE A 72 -4.54 -2.98 10.96
CA ILE A 72 -3.67 -3.24 9.82
C ILE A 72 -3.20 -1.90 9.24
N VAL A 73 -1.90 -1.66 9.31
CA VAL A 73 -1.26 -0.49 8.69
C VAL A 73 -0.60 -0.93 7.39
N ALA A 74 -0.94 -0.30 6.27
CA ALA A 74 -0.29 -0.52 4.98
C ALA A 74 0.69 0.62 4.68
N VAL A 75 1.91 0.31 4.25
CA VAL A 75 2.88 1.32 3.80
C VAL A 75 3.57 0.89 2.51
N SER A 76 3.66 1.80 1.53
CA SER A 76 4.33 1.54 0.26
C SER A 76 5.15 2.74 -0.23
N ILE A 77 5.89 2.57 -1.33
CA ILE A 77 6.57 3.68 -2.00
C ILE A 77 5.57 4.41 -2.90
N GLU A 78 5.54 5.73 -2.82
CA GLU A 78 4.72 6.56 -3.69
C GLU A 78 5.21 6.49 -5.15
N GLY A 79 4.28 6.49 -6.11
CA GLY A 79 4.56 6.53 -7.55
C GLY A 79 4.92 5.19 -8.20
N SER A 80 5.05 4.10 -7.45
CA SER A 80 5.24 2.76 -8.03
C SER A 80 3.89 2.17 -8.46
N PRO A 81 3.72 1.76 -9.74
CA PRO A 81 2.45 1.20 -10.22
C PRO A 81 2.09 -0.11 -9.53
N HIS A 82 3.09 -0.87 -9.06
CA HIS A 82 2.90 -2.15 -8.38
C HIS A 82 2.50 -1.97 -6.91
N CYS A 83 3.04 -0.96 -6.24
CA CYS A 83 2.85 -0.72 -4.80
C CYS A 83 1.40 -0.43 -4.40
N LEU A 84 0.59 0.14 -5.30
CA LEU A 84 -0.85 0.35 -5.11
C LEU A 84 -1.57 -0.96 -4.73
N LEU A 85 -1.09 -2.10 -5.25
CA LEU A 85 -1.71 -3.41 -5.01
C LEU A 85 -1.61 -3.86 -3.55
N ILE A 86 -0.65 -3.37 -2.77
CA ILE A 86 -0.57 -3.65 -1.32
C ILE A 86 -1.79 -3.06 -0.61
N HIS A 87 -2.11 -1.80 -0.91
CA HIS A 87 -3.25 -1.10 -0.32
C HIS A 87 -4.56 -1.73 -0.77
N ALA A 88 -4.67 -2.08 -2.07
CA ALA A 88 -5.84 -2.78 -2.59
C ALA A 88 -6.01 -4.16 -1.93
N ALA A 89 -4.94 -4.91 -1.71
CA ALA A 89 -4.98 -6.24 -1.07
C ALA A 89 -5.49 -6.16 0.38
N VAL A 90 -5.13 -5.13 1.14
CA VAL A 90 -5.67 -4.91 2.49
C VAL A 90 -7.18 -4.66 2.44
N ASN A 91 -7.62 -3.73 1.57
CA ASN A 91 -9.04 -3.41 1.42
C ASN A 91 -9.87 -4.62 0.98
N GLU A 92 -9.38 -5.36 -0.01
CA GLU A 92 -10.06 -6.52 -0.58
C GLU A 92 -10.08 -7.69 0.41
N ALA A 93 -9.00 -7.92 1.15
CA ALA A 93 -8.96 -8.95 2.20
C ALA A 93 -10.04 -8.72 3.27
N LEU A 94 -10.22 -7.48 3.72
CA LEU A 94 -11.26 -7.12 4.70
C LEU A 94 -12.67 -7.22 4.10
N PHE A 95 -12.85 -6.80 2.85
CA PHE A 95 -14.10 -6.93 2.14
C PHE A 95 -14.55 -8.40 2.03
N VAL A 96 -13.66 -9.29 1.54
CA VAL A 96 -13.94 -10.73 1.41
C VAL A 96 -14.17 -11.37 2.77
N LEU A 97 -13.45 -10.95 3.80
CA LEU A 97 -13.62 -11.45 5.16
C LEU A 97 -14.93 -10.97 5.82
N GLY A 98 -15.49 -9.84 5.36
CA GLY A 98 -16.66 -9.21 5.97
C GLY A 98 -16.38 -8.63 7.36
N GLU A 99 -15.12 -8.36 7.70
CA GLU A 99 -14.72 -7.84 9.01
C GLU A 99 -14.30 -6.37 8.93
N LYS A 100 -14.70 -5.58 9.94
CA LYS A 100 -14.31 -4.18 10.09
C LYS A 100 -13.11 -4.10 11.04
N ILE A 101 -11.92 -4.27 10.49
CA ILE A 101 -10.65 -4.09 11.22
C ILE A 101 -10.16 -2.65 10.98
N PRO A 102 -9.72 -1.91 12.01
CA PRO A 102 -9.12 -0.58 11.82
C PRO A 102 -7.94 -0.63 10.85
N THR A 103 -7.95 0.24 9.84
CA THR A 103 -6.89 0.32 8.84
C THR A 103 -6.33 1.73 8.70
N LYS A 104 -5.04 1.80 8.38
CA LYS A 104 -4.37 3.03 7.97
C LYS A 104 -3.52 2.78 6.75
N HIS A 105 -3.47 3.74 5.83
CA HIS A 105 -2.72 3.63 4.60
C HIS A 105 -1.71 4.77 4.54
N TYR A 106 -0.45 4.41 4.28
CA TYR A 106 0.64 5.36 4.16
C TYR A 106 1.42 5.14 2.87
N VAL A 107 1.94 6.22 2.34
CA VAL A 107 2.89 6.21 1.23
C VAL A 107 4.16 6.96 1.64
N VAL A 108 5.29 6.53 1.11
CA VAL A 108 6.58 7.19 1.32
C VAL A 108 7.00 7.90 0.05
N LEU A 109 7.04 9.23 0.11
CA LEU A 109 7.46 10.11 -0.98
C LEU A 109 8.75 10.81 -0.58
N ASN A 110 9.88 10.49 -1.23
CA ASN A 110 11.19 11.09 -0.94
C ASN A 110 11.58 11.07 0.55
N GLY A 111 11.23 10.01 1.27
CA GLY A 111 11.48 9.85 2.71
C GLY A 111 10.42 10.45 3.63
N GLU A 112 9.48 11.22 3.08
CA GLU A 112 8.34 11.74 3.84
C GLU A 112 7.23 10.69 3.90
N LEU A 113 6.66 10.53 5.10
CA LEU A 113 5.55 9.62 5.34
C LEU A 113 4.22 10.40 5.24
N ILE A 114 3.37 9.99 4.31
CA ILE A 114 2.09 10.65 4.03
C ILE A 114 0.96 9.66 4.34
N GLU A 115 0.02 10.04 5.19
CA GLU A 115 -1.22 9.28 5.43
C GLU A 115 -2.20 9.55 4.29
N ILE A 116 -2.83 8.51 3.77
CA ILE A 116 -3.87 8.59 2.74
C ILE A 116 -5.14 7.91 3.23
N GLU A 117 -6.28 8.43 2.81
CA GLU A 117 -7.56 7.80 3.10
C GLU A 117 -7.76 6.54 2.26
N PRO A 118 -8.42 5.50 2.79
CA PRO A 118 -8.76 4.29 2.04
C PRO A 118 -9.54 4.56 0.74
N GLU A 119 -10.30 5.66 0.69
CA GLU A 119 -11.05 6.13 -0.47
C GLU A 119 -10.13 6.45 -1.65
N ALA A 120 -8.93 7.01 -1.42
CA ALA A 120 -7.98 7.28 -2.49
C ALA A 120 -7.58 5.99 -3.22
N VAL A 121 -7.37 4.91 -2.46
CA VAL A 121 -7.06 3.57 -3.00
C VAL A 121 -8.23 3.02 -3.82
N ARG A 122 -9.47 3.24 -3.36
CA ARG A 122 -10.67 2.80 -4.08
C ARG A 122 -10.84 3.59 -5.37
N VAL A 123 -10.75 4.92 -5.32
CA VAL A 123 -10.87 5.80 -6.48
C VAL A 123 -9.80 5.49 -7.53
N ALA A 124 -8.56 5.19 -7.11
CA ALA A 124 -7.48 4.80 -8.03
C ALA A 124 -7.80 3.56 -8.91
N ARG A 125 -8.74 2.68 -8.48
CA ARG A 125 -9.23 1.56 -9.30
C ARG A 125 -10.22 1.97 -10.39
N TYR A 126 -10.84 3.14 -10.26
CA TYR A 126 -11.86 3.65 -11.17
C TYR A 126 -11.28 4.79 -12.01
N LEU A 127 -10.54 4.44 -13.06
CA LEU A 127 -9.81 5.42 -13.88
C LEU A 127 -10.71 6.49 -14.51
N HIS A 128 -11.98 6.19 -14.79
CA HIS A 128 -12.93 7.21 -15.29
C HIS A 128 -13.23 8.30 -14.24
N LEU A 129 -13.22 7.98 -12.94
CA LEU A 129 -13.36 8.97 -11.87
C LEU A 129 -12.07 9.77 -11.69
N VAL A 130 -10.92 9.08 -11.74
CA VAL A 130 -9.60 9.74 -11.70
C VAL A 130 -9.44 10.72 -12.85
N ASP A 131 -9.78 10.30 -14.08
CA ASP A 131 -9.77 11.16 -15.27
C ASP A 131 -10.71 12.37 -15.11
N GLY A 132 -11.90 12.15 -14.55
CA GLY A 132 -12.82 13.23 -14.18
C GLY A 132 -12.17 14.26 -13.25
N LEU A 133 -11.50 13.80 -12.19
CA LEU A 133 -10.78 14.67 -11.25
C LEU A 133 -9.60 15.40 -11.92
N VAL A 134 -8.87 14.76 -12.83
CA VAL A 134 -7.77 15.39 -13.57
C VAL A 134 -8.30 16.51 -14.48
N LYS A 135 -9.45 16.30 -15.13
CA LYS A 135 -10.12 17.31 -15.98
C LYS A 135 -10.68 18.47 -15.16
N GLU A 136 -11.25 18.17 -13.99
CA GLU A 136 -11.78 19.19 -13.07
C GLU A 136 -10.66 20.03 -12.44
N LYS A 137 -9.50 19.42 -12.15
CA LYS A 137 -8.36 20.04 -11.46
C LYS A 137 -7.04 19.81 -12.20
N PRO A 138 -6.85 20.43 -13.38
CA PRO A 138 -5.66 20.21 -14.20
C PRO A 138 -4.35 20.61 -13.51
N GLU A 139 -4.38 21.46 -12.47
CA GLU A 139 -3.21 21.83 -11.68
C GLU A 139 -2.54 20.65 -10.96
N ILE A 140 -3.23 19.51 -10.81
CA ILE A 140 -2.64 18.29 -10.28
C ILE A 140 -1.49 17.78 -11.17
N LEU A 141 -1.56 18.04 -12.48
CA LEU A 141 -0.54 17.63 -13.44
C LEU A 141 0.78 18.38 -13.23
N GLU A 142 0.73 19.64 -12.79
CA GLU A 142 1.93 20.40 -12.40
C GLU A 142 2.58 19.83 -11.14
N LYS A 143 1.78 19.31 -10.21
CA LYS A 143 2.31 18.57 -9.05
C LYS A 143 2.90 17.23 -9.48
N LEU A 144 2.21 16.48 -10.33
CA LEU A 144 2.69 15.20 -10.86
C LEU A 144 4.03 15.37 -11.59
N ARG A 145 4.20 16.43 -12.37
CA ARG A 145 5.45 16.77 -13.09
C ARG A 145 6.67 16.90 -12.19
N LYS A 146 6.49 17.33 -10.93
CA LYS A 146 7.59 17.44 -9.96
C LYS A 146 8.14 16.07 -9.54
N TYR A 147 7.28 15.05 -9.51
CA TYR A 147 7.61 13.74 -8.94
C TYR A 147 7.79 12.64 -10.00
N SER A 148 6.99 12.66 -11.08
CA SER A 148 7.01 11.61 -12.10
C SER A 148 7.99 11.95 -13.23
N LEU A 149 9.02 11.10 -13.38
CA LEU A 149 9.92 11.12 -14.53
C LEU A 149 9.19 10.72 -15.82
N GLU A 150 8.31 9.72 -15.74
CA GLU A 150 7.50 9.23 -16.85
C GLU A 150 6.60 10.34 -17.40
N TYR A 151 5.91 11.08 -16.52
CA TYR A 151 5.05 12.17 -16.94
C TYR A 151 5.84 13.34 -17.54
N ARG A 152 7.03 13.65 -17.01
CA ARG A 152 7.93 14.65 -17.61
C ARG A 152 8.35 14.25 -19.02
N TRP A 153 8.69 12.97 -19.23
CA TRP A 153 8.98 12.45 -20.56
C TRP A 153 7.76 12.60 -21.47
N ALA A 154 6.60 12.07 -21.07
CA ALA A 154 5.36 12.11 -21.85
C ALA A 154 4.89 13.52 -22.22
N SER A 155 5.10 14.51 -21.34
CA SER A 155 4.76 15.93 -21.60
C SER A 155 5.82 16.69 -22.38
N SER A 156 7.07 16.22 -22.41
CA SER A 156 8.15 16.83 -23.21
C SER A 156 8.10 16.44 -24.68
N SER A 157 7.50 15.29 -25.01
CA SER A 157 7.33 14.79 -26.39
C SER A 157 6.14 15.42 -27.14
N GLY A 158 5.47 16.42 -26.56
CA GLY A 158 4.29 17.09 -27.12
C GLY A 158 4.60 18.36 -27.91
N SER A 159 5.42 18.26 -28.96
CA SER A 159 5.41 19.20 -30.10
C SER A 159 5.76 18.47 -31.39
N THR A 160 4.82 17.62 -31.83
CA THR A 160 4.59 17.20 -33.23
C THR A 160 3.12 16.88 -33.39
#